data_AF-A0A359E6W7-F1
#
_entry.id   AF-A0A359E6W7-F1
#
_cell.length_a   1.000
_cell.length_b   1.000
_cell.length_c   1.000
_cell.angle_alpha   90.00
_cell.angle_beta   90.00
_cell.angle_gamma   90.00
#
_symmetry.space_group_name_H-M   'P 1'
#
loop_
_entity.id
_entity.type
_entity.pdbx_description
1 polymer ?
#
loop_
_entity_poly.entity_id
_entity_poly.type
_entity_poly.pdbx_seq_one_letter_code
_entity_poly.pdbx_strand_id
1 'polypeptide(L)'
;EILKSENQKKFKPHDKQVFTLPSNDYAIWFKFTIQNETTEPIWIEAGANASYQLDFFRPDSAGNHVDSVLTGSMRPKTTKEFPVNFYWLRLADEQTSKAQTYYLRFASGLSVELPFYAGTLAALVKKKEKHDFLTAGYIGLMIIMILYNLFLGLATQDRIYVYYIAYLITMTITITFSNHYPFSNNPFWLENYFLWGSIFHFFASLFSTKYLDLQNQAPYLNISVWVITVFLSFVIPILTLLGVPSHVIAVPYYQIGVVSLYLSLLWSGIYLLFKGHKNARFYVLGWTFANLSFLLFFMTLDGWLP
;
A
#
# COMPACT_ATOMS: atom_id res chain seq x y z
N GLU A 1 20.42 -24.64 -2.02
CA GLU A 1 20.39 -24.56 -0.55
C GLU A 1 19.01 -24.80 0.06
N ILE A 2 17.94 -24.19 -0.47
CA ILE A 2 16.58 -24.37 0.05
C ILE A 2 16.08 -25.82 0.04
N LEU A 3 16.58 -26.65 -0.89
CA LEU A 3 16.23 -28.07 -1.02
C LEU A 3 16.80 -28.98 0.08
N LYS A 4 17.74 -28.50 0.91
CA LYS A 4 18.30 -29.30 2.02
C LYS A 4 17.19 -29.66 3.02
N SER A 5 17.23 -30.89 3.53
CA SER A 5 16.21 -31.43 4.45
C SER A 5 15.96 -30.56 5.70
N GLU A 6 17.02 -29.94 6.22
CA GLU A 6 16.94 -29.00 7.35
C GLU A 6 16.07 -27.76 7.05
N ASN A 7 16.13 -27.25 5.83
CA ASN A 7 15.35 -26.09 5.40
C ASN A 7 13.92 -26.48 5.01
N GLN A 8 13.73 -27.68 4.44
CA GLN A 8 12.39 -28.20 4.14
C GLN A 8 11.53 -28.33 5.40
N LYS A 9 12.13 -28.65 6.56
CA LYS A 9 11.42 -28.72 7.85
C LYS A 9 11.02 -27.37 8.44
N LYS A 10 11.55 -26.25 7.92
CA LYS A 10 11.24 -24.90 8.41
C LYS A 10 9.97 -24.31 7.81
N PHE A 11 9.48 -24.86 6.69
CA PHE A 11 8.22 -24.43 6.09
C PHE A 11 7.05 -24.76 7.01
N LYS A 12 6.17 -23.78 7.20
CA LYS A 12 4.93 -23.92 7.96
C LYS A 12 3.74 -23.72 7.01
N PRO A 13 2.66 -24.50 7.13
CA PRO A 13 1.44 -24.25 6.38
C PRO A 13 0.88 -22.86 6.74
N HIS A 14 0.29 -22.22 5.74
CA HIS A 14 -0.36 -20.91 5.88
C HIS A 14 -1.76 -21.02 5.30
N ASP A 15 -2.77 -20.99 6.18
CA ASP A 15 -4.16 -21.29 5.82
C ASP A 15 -5.00 -20.02 5.55
N LYS A 16 -4.39 -18.83 5.62
CA LYS A 16 -5.07 -17.57 5.28
C LYS A 16 -4.89 -17.24 3.80
N GLN A 17 -5.90 -16.58 3.20
CA GLN A 17 -5.85 -16.15 1.80
C GLN A 17 -4.79 -15.06 1.54
N VAL A 18 -4.51 -14.23 2.56
CA VAL A 18 -3.53 -13.14 2.49
C VAL A 18 -2.39 -13.45 3.45
N PHE A 19 -1.16 -13.29 2.96
CA PHE A 19 0.04 -13.32 3.79
C PHE A 19 0.51 -11.89 4.06
N THR A 20 0.50 -11.47 5.31
CA THR A 20 0.98 -10.15 5.72
C THR A 20 2.40 -10.27 6.24
N LEU A 21 3.31 -9.52 5.63
CA LEU A 21 4.71 -9.46 6.01
C LEU A 21 5.03 -8.06 6.53
N PRO A 22 5.29 -7.89 7.83
CA PRO A 22 5.85 -6.64 8.35
C PRO A 22 7.18 -6.32 7.67
N SER A 23 7.52 -5.03 7.60
CA SER A 23 8.85 -4.60 7.14
C SER A 23 9.97 -5.35 7.87
N ASN A 24 10.92 -5.90 7.12
CA ASN A 24 12.04 -6.67 7.64
C ASN A 24 13.25 -6.60 6.69
N ASP A 25 14.37 -7.16 7.11
CA ASP A 25 15.65 -7.19 6.38
C ASP A 25 16.00 -8.60 5.84
N TYR A 26 15.06 -9.55 5.92
CA TYR A 26 15.26 -10.92 5.47
C TYR A 26 14.39 -11.25 4.24
N ALA A 27 14.67 -12.40 3.63
CA ALA A 27 13.83 -12.95 2.57
C ALA A 27 12.96 -14.07 3.13
N ILE A 28 11.70 -14.10 2.70
CA ILE A 28 10.78 -15.20 2.98
C ILE A 28 10.74 -16.14 1.78
N TRP A 29 10.70 -17.43 2.07
CA TRP A 29 10.50 -18.46 1.07
C TRP A 29 9.09 -19.00 1.17
N PHE A 30 8.38 -19.02 0.06
CA PHE A 30 7.13 -19.73 -0.10
C PHE A 30 7.37 -21.02 -0.89
N LYS A 31 6.65 -22.06 -0.50
CA LYS A 31 6.65 -23.38 -1.15
C LYS A 31 5.22 -23.70 -1.54
N PHE A 32 4.99 -23.98 -2.80
CA PHE A 32 3.68 -24.35 -3.33
C PHE A 32 3.77 -25.71 -4.00
N THR A 33 2.76 -26.55 -3.82
CA THR A 33 2.62 -27.79 -4.58
C THR A 33 1.32 -27.72 -5.36
N ILE A 34 1.42 -27.77 -6.68
CA ILE A 34 0.31 -27.48 -7.57
C ILE A 34 0.24 -28.54 -8.66
N GLN A 35 -0.97 -28.99 -8.95
CA GLN A 35 -1.30 -29.77 -10.13
C GLN A 35 -2.28 -28.93 -10.95
N ASN A 36 -1.88 -28.58 -12.18
CA ASN A 36 -2.77 -27.92 -13.11
C ASN A 36 -3.67 -28.94 -13.80
N GLU A 37 -4.94 -28.94 -13.46
CA GLU A 37 -5.98 -29.76 -14.08
C GLU A 37 -6.70 -29.04 -15.23
N THR A 38 -6.33 -27.79 -15.50
CA THR A 38 -6.94 -26.99 -16.57
C THR A 38 -6.29 -27.28 -17.93
N THR A 39 -7.03 -26.99 -19.00
CA THR A 39 -6.56 -27.07 -20.40
C THR A 39 -5.72 -25.86 -20.82
N GLU A 40 -5.37 -24.97 -19.89
CA GLU A 40 -4.62 -23.74 -20.16
C GLU A 40 -3.46 -23.61 -19.18
N PRO A 41 -2.40 -22.86 -19.52
CA PRO A 41 -1.38 -22.48 -18.56
C PRO A 41 -1.97 -21.65 -17.41
N ILE A 42 -1.54 -21.96 -16.19
CA ILE A 42 -1.91 -21.19 -15.00
C ILE A 42 -0.78 -20.25 -14.60
N TRP A 43 -1.18 -19.12 -14.01
CA TRP A 43 -0.32 -18.05 -13.58
C TRP A 43 -0.56 -17.76 -12.10
N ILE A 44 0.44 -17.23 -11.42
CA ILE A 44 0.34 -16.76 -10.04
C ILE A 44 0.59 -15.25 -9.99
N GLU A 45 -0.26 -14.53 -9.28
CA GLU A 45 0.00 -13.16 -8.85
C GLU A 45 0.91 -13.20 -7.61
N ALA A 46 2.21 -13.10 -7.84
CA ALA A 46 3.24 -13.32 -6.81
C ALA A 46 3.64 -12.05 -6.05
N GLY A 47 3.15 -10.89 -6.48
CA GLY A 47 3.48 -9.62 -5.83
C GLY A 47 3.03 -8.40 -6.63
N ALA A 48 3.36 -7.23 -6.10
CA ALA A 48 2.99 -5.93 -6.65
C ALA A 48 4.14 -4.91 -6.46
N ASN A 49 3.87 -3.60 -6.51
CA ASN A 49 4.92 -2.57 -6.51
C ASN A 49 5.85 -2.62 -5.28
N ALA A 50 5.36 -3.00 -4.10
CA ALA A 50 6.19 -3.13 -2.90
C ALA A 50 7.07 -4.41 -2.87
N SER A 51 6.97 -5.29 -3.87
CA SER A 51 7.77 -6.53 -3.96
C SER A 51 9.15 -6.25 -4.56
N TYR A 52 10.12 -5.88 -3.72
CA TYR A 52 11.45 -5.44 -4.17
C TYR A 52 12.21 -6.50 -4.96
N GLN A 53 12.28 -7.73 -4.42
CA GLN A 53 12.87 -8.88 -5.09
C GLN A 53 11.92 -10.07 -5.05
N LEU A 54 11.72 -10.68 -6.22
CA LEU A 54 10.94 -11.89 -6.43
C LEU A 54 11.80 -12.87 -7.23
N ASP A 55 12.20 -13.98 -6.62
CA ASP A 55 12.92 -15.05 -7.31
C ASP A 55 12.03 -16.29 -7.34
N PHE A 56 11.60 -16.68 -8.53
CA PHE A 56 10.69 -17.80 -8.71
C PHE A 56 11.40 -18.95 -9.37
N PHE A 57 11.37 -20.11 -8.73
CA PHE A 57 12.08 -21.32 -9.14
C PHE A 57 11.07 -22.38 -9.57
N ARG A 58 11.17 -22.77 -10.84
CA ARG A 58 10.30 -23.78 -11.47
C ARG A 58 11.01 -25.13 -11.50
N PRO A 59 10.30 -26.24 -11.22
CA PRO A 59 10.85 -27.56 -11.48
C PRO A 59 10.88 -27.83 -12.99
N ASP A 60 11.97 -28.42 -13.48
CA ASP A 60 12.07 -29.00 -14.80
C ASP A 60 11.29 -30.33 -14.87
N SER A 61 11.33 -31.00 -16.03
CA SER A 61 10.70 -32.31 -16.23
C SER A 61 11.26 -33.42 -15.31
N ALA A 62 12.48 -33.25 -14.79
CA ALA A 62 13.13 -34.15 -13.84
C ALA A 62 12.91 -33.74 -12.37
N GLY A 63 12.23 -32.62 -12.11
CA GLY A 63 11.98 -32.08 -10.78
C GLY A 63 13.11 -31.21 -10.21
N ASN A 64 14.12 -30.86 -11.01
CA ASN A 64 15.20 -29.97 -10.59
C ASN A 64 14.82 -28.51 -10.84
N HIS A 65 15.22 -27.62 -9.93
CA HIS A 65 14.92 -26.19 -10.01
C HIS A 65 16.02 -25.42 -10.76
N VAL A 66 16.16 -25.68 -12.05
CA VAL A 66 17.21 -25.08 -12.91
C VAL A 66 16.74 -23.74 -13.50
N ASP A 67 15.45 -23.64 -13.84
CA ASP A 67 14.87 -22.41 -14.37
C ASP A 67 14.42 -21.48 -13.25
N SER A 68 14.88 -20.23 -13.33
CA SER A 68 14.49 -19.18 -12.39
C SER A 68 14.10 -17.89 -13.08
N VAL A 69 13.06 -17.25 -12.55
CA VAL A 69 12.61 -15.93 -12.97
C VAL A 69 12.99 -14.95 -11.87
N LEU A 70 13.92 -14.06 -12.18
CA LEU A 70 14.40 -13.04 -11.26
C LEU A 70 13.73 -11.71 -11.60
N THR A 71 12.68 -11.35 -10.86
CA THR A 71 11.90 -10.12 -11.07
C THR A 71 11.71 -9.32 -9.78
N GLY A 72 10.87 -8.29 -9.80
CA GLY A 72 10.62 -7.41 -8.65
C GLY A 72 10.84 -5.95 -8.98
N SER A 73 10.40 -5.06 -8.08
CA SER A 73 10.37 -3.61 -8.33
C SER A 73 11.73 -2.93 -8.28
N MET A 74 12.75 -3.60 -7.73
CA MET A 74 14.15 -3.16 -7.79
C MET A 74 14.93 -3.77 -8.97
N ARG A 75 14.24 -4.47 -9.89
CA ARG A 75 14.84 -5.04 -11.11
C ARG A 75 14.29 -4.34 -12.36
N PRO A 76 15.01 -4.40 -13.50
CA PRO A 76 14.53 -3.83 -14.75
C PRO A 76 13.15 -4.39 -15.14
N LYS A 77 12.25 -3.55 -15.65
CA LYS A 77 10.89 -3.99 -16.02
C LYS A 77 10.84 -5.14 -17.03
N THR A 78 11.88 -5.29 -17.84
CA THR A 78 12.01 -6.37 -18.82
C THR A 78 12.05 -7.76 -18.17
N THR A 79 12.22 -7.85 -16.85
CA THR A 79 12.14 -9.12 -16.10
C THR A 79 10.71 -9.54 -15.77
N LYS A 80 9.69 -8.72 -16.07
CA LYS A 80 8.29 -9.14 -15.93
C LYS A 80 7.92 -10.07 -17.07
N GLU A 81 7.41 -11.26 -16.74
CA GLU A 81 6.90 -12.19 -17.76
C GLU A 81 5.59 -11.71 -18.39
N PHE A 82 4.77 -10.97 -17.63
CA PHE A 82 3.53 -10.38 -18.13
C PHE A 82 3.49 -8.86 -17.83
N PRO A 83 3.19 -8.00 -18.82
CA PRO A 83 3.34 -6.55 -18.71
C PRO A 83 2.16 -5.87 -17.99
N VAL A 84 1.93 -6.21 -16.73
CA VAL A 84 0.91 -5.58 -15.86
C VAL A 84 1.55 -4.89 -14.66
N ASN A 85 0.76 -4.15 -13.87
CA ASN A 85 1.23 -3.47 -12.65
C ASN A 85 1.55 -4.44 -11.49
N PHE A 86 1.08 -5.69 -11.58
CA PHE A 86 1.43 -6.80 -10.69
C PHE A 86 2.60 -7.63 -11.22
N TYR A 87 3.07 -8.61 -10.45
CA TYR A 87 4.05 -9.61 -10.87
C TYR A 87 3.35 -10.94 -11.11
N TRP A 88 2.86 -11.14 -12.33
CA TRP A 88 2.31 -12.42 -12.75
C TRP A 88 3.43 -13.30 -13.29
N LEU A 89 3.52 -14.50 -12.74
CA LEU A 89 4.53 -15.50 -13.09
C LEU A 89 3.82 -16.75 -13.58
N ARG A 90 4.29 -17.30 -14.71
CA ARG A 90 3.75 -18.57 -15.21
C ARG A 90 4.04 -19.65 -14.20
N LEU A 91 2.99 -20.30 -13.70
CA LEU A 91 3.08 -21.23 -12.59
C LEU A 91 3.19 -22.66 -13.10
N ALA A 92 2.32 -23.08 -14.03
CA ALA A 92 2.39 -24.39 -14.65
C ALA A 92 1.82 -24.35 -16.07
N ASP A 93 2.24 -25.31 -16.89
CA ASP A 93 1.71 -25.54 -18.23
C ASP A 93 0.37 -26.26 -18.18
N GLU A 94 -0.30 -26.36 -19.32
CA GLU A 94 -1.60 -27.05 -19.44
C GLU A 94 -1.50 -28.53 -19.04
N GLN A 95 -2.54 -29.04 -18.37
CA GLN A 95 -2.73 -30.45 -18.02
C GLN A 95 -1.47 -31.15 -17.47
N THR A 96 -0.94 -30.68 -16.36
CA THR A 96 0.19 -31.35 -15.71
C THR A 96 -0.25 -32.70 -15.16
N SER A 97 0.41 -33.78 -15.58
CA SER A 97 0.09 -35.14 -15.13
C SER A 97 0.35 -35.42 -13.65
N LYS A 98 1.16 -34.58 -12.99
CA LYS A 98 1.60 -34.75 -11.60
C LYS A 98 1.67 -33.39 -10.91
N ALA A 99 1.42 -33.38 -9.61
CA ALA A 99 1.68 -32.23 -8.76
C ALA A 99 3.18 -31.90 -8.77
N GLN A 100 3.50 -30.63 -8.95
CA GLN A 100 4.87 -30.10 -8.99
C GLN A 100 5.08 -29.10 -7.86
N THR A 101 6.30 -29.05 -7.33
CA THR A 101 6.67 -28.15 -6.25
C THR A 101 7.46 -26.95 -6.76
N TYR A 102 6.99 -25.76 -6.40
CA TYR A 102 7.54 -24.47 -6.77
C TYR A 102 8.07 -23.74 -5.54
N TYR A 103 9.08 -22.91 -5.74
CA TYR A 103 9.62 -22.05 -4.68
C TYR A 103 9.63 -20.59 -5.11
N LEU A 104 9.21 -19.71 -4.22
CA LEU A 104 9.26 -18.26 -4.41
C LEU A 104 10.05 -17.65 -3.26
N ARG A 105 11.16 -16.99 -3.56
CA ARG A 105 11.86 -16.11 -2.62
C ARG A 105 11.31 -14.70 -2.77
N PHE A 106 10.90 -14.12 -1.66
CA PHE A 106 10.31 -12.80 -1.57
C PHE A 106 11.14 -11.92 -0.62
N ALA A 107 11.50 -10.72 -1.03
CA ALA A 107 12.08 -9.71 -0.15
C ALA A 107 11.48 -8.33 -0.41
N SER A 108 11.23 -7.57 0.66
CA SER A 108 10.71 -6.21 0.65
C SER A 108 11.25 -5.43 1.86
N GLY A 109 11.56 -4.14 1.65
CA GLY A 109 11.89 -3.21 2.74
C GLY A 109 10.68 -2.46 3.29
N LEU A 110 9.48 -2.71 2.75
CA LEU A 110 8.20 -2.18 3.25
C LEU A 110 7.33 -3.33 3.78
N SER A 111 6.37 -3.00 4.63
CA SER A 111 5.30 -3.95 4.96
C SER A 111 4.49 -4.25 3.70
N VAL A 112 4.22 -5.53 3.46
CA VAL A 112 3.50 -5.98 2.27
C VAL A 112 2.39 -6.95 2.62
N GLU A 113 1.36 -6.91 1.78
CA GLU A 113 0.28 -7.89 1.76
C GLU A 113 0.41 -8.67 0.46
N LEU A 114 0.49 -9.99 0.59
CA LEU A 114 0.64 -10.91 -0.53
C LEU A 114 -0.57 -11.82 -0.58
N PRO A 115 -1.62 -11.42 -1.32
CA PRO A 115 -2.69 -12.33 -1.62
C PRO A 115 -2.25 -13.24 -2.78
N PHE A 116 -2.08 -14.53 -2.51
CA PHE A 116 -1.65 -15.48 -3.53
C PHE A 116 -2.85 -15.92 -4.36
N TYR A 117 -3.05 -15.26 -5.50
CA TYR A 117 -4.04 -15.68 -6.49
C TYR A 117 -3.37 -16.51 -7.58
N ALA A 118 -3.94 -17.68 -7.88
CA ALA A 118 -3.54 -18.50 -9.01
C ALA A 118 -4.74 -18.81 -9.89
N GLY A 119 -4.54 -18.84 -11.21
CA GLY A 119 -5.60 -19.14 -12.17
C GLY A 119 -5.14 -19.00 -13.61
N THR A 120 -6.07 -19.21 -14.54
CA THR A 120 -5.81 -18.93 -15.96
C THR A 120 -5.57 -17.45 -16.17
N LEU A 121 -4.90 -17.10 -17.27
CA LEU A 121 -4.64 -15.70 -17.59
C LEU A 121 -5.95 -14.89 -17.71
N ALA A 122 -6.99 -15.49 -18.30
CA ALA A 122 -8.31 -14.85 -18.42
C ALA A 122 -8.93 -14.55 -17.05
N ALA A 123 -8.81 -15.45 -16.07
CA ALA A 123 -9.32 -15.23 -14.72
C ALA A 123 -8.57 -14.09 -14.00
N LEU A 124 -7.24 -14.06 -14.10
CA LEU A 124 -6.42 -12.98 -13.53
C LEU A 124 -6.70 -11.63 -14.18
N VAL A 125 -6.85 -11.59 -15.52
CA VAL A 125 -7.24 -10.37 -16.25
C VAL A 125 -8.60 -9.87 -15.77
N LYS A 126 -9.62 -10.73 -15.68
CA LYS A 126 -10.94 -10.34 -15.18
C LYS A 126 -10.91 -9.77 -13.75
N LYS A 127 -10.11 -10.38 -12.87
CA LYS A 127 -9.88 -9.87 -11.51
C LYS A 127 -9.23 -8.48 -11.55
N LYS A 128 -8.18 -8.33 -12.36
CA LYS A 128 -7.47 -7.06 -12.53
C LYS A 128 -8.41 -5.99 -13.10
N GLU A 129 -9.21 -6.27 -14.12
CA GLU A 129 -10.16 -5.31 -14.69
C GLU A 129 -11.11 -4.74 -13.63
N LYS A 130 -11.58 -5.56 -12.70
CA LYS A 130 -12.40 -5.08 -11.56
C LYS A 130 -11.62 -4.11 -10.68
N HIS A 131 -10.36 -4.43 -10.36
CA HIS A 131 -9.46 -3.55 -9.59
C HIS A 131 -9.18 -2.22 -10.32
N ASP A 132 -8.95 -2.31 -11.62
CA ASP A 132 -8.67 -1.18 -12.51
C ASP A 132 -9.88 -0.25 -12.57
N PHE A 133 -11.09 -0.80 -12.71
CA PHE A 133 -12.33 -0.02 -12.74
C PHE A 133 -12.57 0.72 -11.43
N LEU A 134 -12.37 0.06 -10.28
CA LEU A 134 -12.49 0.69 -8.96
C LEU A 134 -11.46 1.81 -8.78
N THR A 135 -10.21 1.56 -9.18
CA THR A 135 -9.14 2.56 -9.09
C THR A 135 -9.39 3.75 -10.00
N ALA A 136 -9.83 3.52 -11.25
CA ALA A 136 -10.19 4.58 -12.18
C ALA A 136 -11.38 5.42 -11.68
N GLY A 137 -12.39 4.78 -11.08
CA GLY A 137 -13.50 5.46 -10.44
C GLY A 137 -13.07 6.36 -9.28
N TYR A 138 -12.16 5.87 -8.42
CA TYR A 138 -11.56 6.68 -7.36
C TYR A 138 -10.81 7.90 -7.93
N ILE A 139 -9.94 7.70 -8.93
CA ILE A 139 -9.19 8.79 -9.56
C ILE A 139 -10.15 9.83 -10.17
N GLY A 140 -11.18 9.37 -10.88
CA GLY A 140 -12.19 10.25 -11.47
C GLY A 140 -12.93 11.09 -10.43
N LEU A 141 -13.35 10.46 -9.32
CA LEU A 141 -13.98 11.17 -8.20
C LEU A 141 -13.04 12.22 -7.58
N MET A 142 -11.78 11.88 -7.40
CA MET A 142 -10.78 12.83 -6.86
C MET A 142 -10.55 14.01 -7.81
N ILE A 143 -10.48 13.78 -9.12
CA ILE A 143 -10.35 14.85 -10.13
C ILE A 143 -11.57 15.78 -10.08
N ILE A 144 -12.79 15.22 -10.02
CA ILE A 144 -14.03 16.02 -9.90
C ILE A 144 -13.98 16.86 -8.62
N MET A 145 -13.57 16.28 -7.49
CA MET A 145 -13.42 17.00 -6.23
C MET A 145 -12.39 18.13 -6.33
N ILE A 146 -11.24 17.89 -6.96
CA ILE A 146 -10.20 18.91 -7.17
C ILE A 146 -10.74 20.06 -8.03
N LEU A 147 -11.38 19.75 -9.17
CA LEU A 147 -11.93 20.76 -10.08
C LEU A 147 -13.05 21.56 -9.42
N TYR A 148 -13.97 20.90 -8.71
CA TYR A 148 -15.04 21.56 -7.96
C TYR A 148 -14.46 22.55 -6.93
N ASN A 149 -13.47 22.13 -6.15
CA ASN A 149 -12.84 22.99 -5.15
C ASN A 149 -11.98 24.09 -5.77
N LEU A 150 -11.43 23.87 -6.97
CA LEU A 150 -10.76 24.92 -7.74
C LEU A 150 -11.75 26.02 -8.13
N PHE A 151 -12.89 25.66 -8.71
CA PHE A 151 -13.94 26.63 -9.06
C PHE A 151 -14.45 27.37 -7.82
N LEU A 152 -14.68 26.64 -6.73
CA LEU A 152 -15.16 27.24 -5.48
C LEU A 152 -14.11 28.18 -4.85
N GLY A 153 -12.83 27.81 -4.90
CA GLY A 153 -11.73 28.67 -4.47
C GLY A 153 -11.59 29.94 -5.31
N LEU A 154 -11.77 29.84 -6.63
CA LEU A 154 -11.78 31.01 -7.52
C LEU A 154 -13.01 31.92 -7.27
N ALA A 155 -14.18 31.33 -7.01
CA ALA A 155 -15.42 32.07 -6.80
C ALA A 155 -15.49 32.74 -5.42
N THR A 156 -15.03 32.07 -4.37
CA THR A 156 -15.08 32.57 -2.98
C THR A 156 -13.84 33.36 -2.59
N GLN A 157 -12.74 33.21 -3.32
CA GLN A 157 -11.42 33.76 -3.00
C GLN A 157 -10.89 33.32 -1.61
N ASP A 158 -11.42 32.23 -1.06
CA ASP A 158 -10.97 31.67 0.21
C ASP A 158 -9.75 30.75 0.00
N ARG A 159 -8.69 31.01 0.75
CA ARG A 159 -7.44 30.23 0.70
C ARG A 159 -7.60 28.81 1.22
N ILE A 160 -8.67 28.51 1.96
CA ILE A 160 -8.92 27.16 2.48
C ILE A 160 -8.98 26.11 1.36
N TYR A 161 -9.51 26.50 0.19
CA TYR A 161 -9.63 25.62 -0.96
C TYR A 161 -8.27 25.24 -1.56
N VAL A 162 -7.26 26.10 -1.46
CA VAL A 162 -5.89 25.79 -1.90
C VAL A 162 -5.30 24.66 -1.06
N TYR A 163 -5.45 24.73 0.27
CA TYR A 163 -4.98 23.67 1.17
C TYR A 163 -5.72 22.36 0.95
N TYR A 164 -7.04 22.44 0.71
CA TYR A 164 -7.84 21.26 0.42
C TYR A 164 -7.47 20.60 -0.90
N ILE A 165 -7.25 21.37 -1.97
CA ILE A 165 -6.80 20.84 -3.27
C ILE A 165 -5.43 20.18 -3.14
N ALA A 166 -4.48 20.80 -2.43
CA ALA A 166 -3.16 20.20 -2.21
C ALA A 166 -3.26 18.88 -1.42
N TYR A 167 -4.13 18.83 -0.41
CA TYR A 167 -4.47 17.60 0.30
C TYR A 167 -5.04 16.53 -0.64
N LEU A 168 -6.02 16.88 -1.49
CA LEU A 168 -6.63 15.93 -2.42
C LEU A 168 -5.61 15.37 -3.42
N ILE A 169 -4.78 16.22 -4.03
CA ILE A 169 -3.75 15.78 -4.99
C ILE A 169 -2.78 14.80 -4.34
N THR A 170 -2.24 15.15 -3.18
CA THR A 170 -1.26 14.32 -2.48
C THR A 170 -1.89 13.03 -1.97
N MET A 171 -3.15 13.08 -1.51
CA MET A 171 -3.94 11.90 -1.17
C MET A 171 -4.11 10.95 -2.37
N THR A 172 -4.49 11.49 -3.54
CA THR A 172 -4.67 10.69 -4.75
C THR A 172 -3.38 9.98 -5.15
N ILE A 173 -2.25 10.67 -5.12
CA ILE A 173 -0.94 10.09 -5.45
C ILE A 173 -0.58 8.97 -4.47
N THR A 174 -0.74 9.20 -3.16
CA THR A 174 -0.42 8.20 -2.14
C THR A 174 -1.33 6.97 -2.22
N ILE A 175 -2.65 7.17 -2.34
CA ILE A 175 -3.61 6.06 -2.38
C ILE A 175 -3.48 5.25 -3.68
N THR A 176 -3.29 5.89 -4.83
CA THR A 176 -3.07 5.16 -6.09
C THR A 176 -1.78 4.36 -6.06
N PHE A 177 -0.70 4.91 -5.51
CA PHE A 177 0.54 4.18 -5.31
C PHE A 177 0.34 2.95 -4.42
N SER A 178 -0.35 3.08 -3.29
CA SER A 178 -0.65 1.94 -2.40
C SER A 178 -1.55 0.90 -3.06
N ASN A 179 -2.44 1.31 -3.97
CA ASN A 179 -3.26 0.43 -4.80
C ASN A 179 -2.54 -0.13 -6.05
N HIS A 180 -1.19 -0.10 -6.04
CA HIS A 180 -0.33 -0.61 -7.11
C HIS A 180 -0.45 0.15 -8.44
N TYR A 181 -0.80 1.42 -8.39
CA TYR A 181 -0.81 2.38 -9.49
C TYR A 181 0.19 3.51 -9.23
N PRO A 182 1.50 3.21 -9.22
CA PRO A 182 2.50 4.23 -8.94
C PRO A 182 2.59 5.24 -10.11
N PHE A 183 2.71 6.53 -9.78
CA PHE A 183 2.92 7.60 -10.76
C PHE A 183 4.25 7.45 -11.54
N SER A 184 5.22 6.76 -10.96
CA SER A 184 6.51 6.45 -11.56
C SER A 184 6.97 5.06 -11.16
N ASN A 185 7.68 4.40 -12.05
CA ASN A 185 8.26 3.08 -11.80
C ASN A 185 9.76 3.14 -11.49
N ASN A 186 10.30 4.33 -11.26
CA ASN A 186 11.69 4.47 -10.86
C ASN A 186 11.85 3.95 -9.40
N PRO A 187 12.78 3.00 -9.14
CA PRO A 187 13.07 2.47 -7.81
C PRO A 187 13.25 3.54 -6.74
N PHE A 188 13.79 4.70 -7.11
CA PHE A 188 13.97 5.84 -6.22
C PHE A 188 12.69 6.22 -5.47
N TRP A 189 11.53 6.25 -6.15
CA TRP A 189 10.26 6.62 -5.52
C TRP A 189 9.74 5.51 -4.59
N LEU A 190 10.10 4.25 -4.83
CA LEU A 190 9.73 3.13 -3.98
C LEU A 190 10.57 3.09 -2.70
N GLU A 191 11.88 3.32 -2.81
CA GLU A 191 12.80 3.39 -1.67
C GLU A 191 12.47 4.59 -0.78
N ASN A 192 12.17 5.74 -1.40
CA ASN A 192 11.92 6.99 -0.69
C ASN A 192 10.41 7.23 -0.44
N TYR A 193 9.63 6.16 -0.24
CA TYR A 193 8.19 6.24 -0.01
C TYR A 193 7.84 7.23 1.11
N PHE A 194 8.57 7.23 2.22
CA PHE A 194 8.31 8.15 3.34
C PHE A 194 8.52 9.61 2.95
N LEU A 195 9.47 9.92 2.06
CA LEU A 195 9.77 11.29 1.68
C LEU A 195 8.60 11.97 0.96
N TRP A 196 8.05 11.31 -0.05
CA TRP A 196 6.95 11.89 -0.81
C TRP A 196 5.58 11.50 -0.25
N GLY A 197 5.44 10.31 0.34
CA GLY A 197 4.18 9.82 0.91
C GLY A 197 3.73 10.59 2.16
N SER A 198 4.68 11.13 2.94
CA SER A 198 4.34 11.95 4.10
C SER A 198 3.80 13.34 3.77
N ILE A 199 4.00 13.83 2.54
CA ILE A 199 3.51 15.15 2.11
C ILE A 199 1.97 15.24 2.24
N PHE A 200 1.29 14.12 1.99
CA PHE A 200 -0.16 14.03 2.18
C PHE A 200 -0.59 14.29 3.64
N HIS A 201 0.15 13.76 4.63
CA HIS A 201 -0.14 14.00 6.05
C HIS A 201 0.05 15.47 6.42
N PHE A 202 1.07 16.13 5.86
CA PHE A 202 1.29 17.56 6.04
C PHE A 202 0.10 18.39 5.56
N PHE A 203 -0.37 18.16 4.32
CA PHE A 203 -1.50 18.90 3.79
C PHE A 203 -2.82 18.55 4.48
N ALA A 204 -3.00 17.31 4.94
CA ALA A 204 -4.14 16.92 5.75
C ALA A 204 -4.21 17.75 7.05
N SER A 205 -3.09 17.84 7.78
CA SER A 205 -2.99 18.66 8.98
C SER A 205 -3.14 20.15 8.71
N LEU A 206 -2.54 20.66 7.63
CA LEU A 206 -2.65 22.06 7.23
C LEU A 206 -4.10 22.43 6.91
N PHE A 207 -4.79 21.61 6.11
CA PHE A 207 -6.20 21.79 5.81
C PHE A 207 -7.04 21.75 7.09
N SER A 208 -6.89 20.73 7.91
CA SER A 208 -7.69 20.56 9.13
C SER A 208 -7.50 21.68 10.15
N THR A 209 -6.26 22.09 10.38
CA THR A 209 -5.96 23.17 11.35
C THR A 209 -6.49 24.52 10.87
N LYS A 210 -6.47 24.79 9.56
CA LYS A 210 -7.05 26.01 8.98
C LYS A 210 -8.57 25.96 8.90
N TYR A 211 -9.16 24.83 8.52
CA TYR A 211 -10.61 24.66 8.42
C TYR A 211 -11.29 24.79 9.79
N LEU A 212 -10.70 24.20 10.83
CA LEU A 212 -11.21 24.25 12.19
C LEU A 212 -10.77 25.50 12.98
N ASP A 213 -9.93 26.35 12.39
CA ASP A 213 -9.29 27.47 13.09
C ASP A 213 -8.63 27.03 14.41
N LEU A 214 -7.94 25.88 14.37
CA LEU A 214 -7.55 25.14 15.57
C LEU A 214 -6.57 25.93 16.46
N GLN A 215 -5.74 26.79 15.85
CA GLN A 215 -4.82 27.68 16.54
C GLN A 215 -5.53 28.59 17.55
N ASN A 216 -6.70 29.12 17.19
CA ASN A 216 -7.46 30.03 18.05
C ASN A 216 -8.46 29.27 18.95
N GLN A 217 -9.09 28.21 18.42
CA GLN A 217 -10.18 27.51 19.13
C GLN A 217 -9.69 26.43 20.11
N ALA A 218 -8.53 25.81 19.84
CA ALA A 218 -7.95 24.75 20.66
C ALA A 218 -6.41 24.67 20.49
N PRO A 219 -5.65 25.65 21.01
CA PRO A 219 -4.21 25.77 20.75
C PRO A 219 -3.39 24.54 21.15
N TYR A 220 -3.74 23.85 22.24
CA TYR A 220 -3.05 22.62 22.65
C TYR A 220 -3.24 21.47 21.65
N LEU A 221 -4.42 21.32 21.06
CA LEU A 221 -4.69 20.33 20.00
C LEU A 221 -3.97 20.72 18.71
N ASN A 222 -3.89 22.01 18.40
CA ASN A 222 -3.09 22.49 17.28
C ASN A 222 -1.61 22.12 17.45
N ILE A 223 -1.04 22.32 18.64
CA ILE A 223 0.35 21.94 18.94
C ILE A 223 0.53 20.43 18.77
N SER A 224 -0.35 19.60 19.34
CA SER A 224 -0.20 18.14 19.24
C SER A 224 -0.26 17.66 17.78
N VAL A 225 -1.21 18.16 16.99
CA VAL A 225 -1.33 17.86 15.56
C VAL A 225 -0.04 18.24 14.83
N TRP A 226 0.50 19.45 15.05
CA TRP A 226 1.71 19.90 14.36
C TRP A 226 2.97 19.16 14.80
N VAL A 227 3.11 18.81 16.08
CA VAL A 227 4.24 17.99 16.57
C VAL A 227 4.25 16.63 15.88
N ILE A 228 3.11 15.94 15.83
CA ILE A 228 3.00 14.64 15.15
C ILE A 228 3.25 14.81 13.64
N THR A 229 2.69 15.85 13.03
CA THR A 229 2.86 16.14 11.60
C THR A 229 4.34 16.39 11.25
N VAL A 230 5.05 17.16 12.07
CA VAL A 230 6.48 17.44 11.86
C VAL A 230 7.30 16.16 11.98
N PHE A 231 6.99 15.34 12.97
CA PHE A 231 7.65 14.05 13.16
C PHE A 231 7.45 13.13 11.94
N LEU A 232 6.21 13.00 11.44
CA LEU A 232 5.88 12.16 10.28
C LEU A 232 6.40 12.70 8.94
N SER A 233 6.33 14.02 8.75
CA SER A 233 6.54 14.65 7.44
C SER A 233 7.97 15.13 7.21
N PHE A 234 8.75 15.32 8.27
CA PHE A 234 10.11 15.79 8.18
C PHE A 234 11.08 14.87 8.92
N VAL A 235 10.83 14.55 10.20
CA VAL A 235 11.81 13.80 11.01
C VAL A 235 12.04 12.39 10.45
N ILE A 236 10.99 11.57 10.32
CA ILE A 236 11.13 10.20 9.79
C ILE A 236 11.72 10.19 8.36
N PRO A 237 11.20 10.99 7.40
CA PRO A 237 11.76 11.02 6.05
C PRO A 237 13.24 11.44 5.97
N ILE A 238 13.64 12.47 6.72
CA ILE A 238 15.03 12.93 6.70
C ILE A 238 15.94 11.87 7.31
N LEU A 239 15.53 11.27 8.42
CA LEU A 239 16.26 10.19 9.08
C LEU A 239 16.44 8.97 8.17
N THR A 240 15.36 8.53 7.52
CA THR A 240 15.42 7.42 6.55
C THR A 240 16.31 7.75 5.34
N LEU A 241 16.30 8.98 4.83
CA LEU A 241 17.19 9.43 3.76
C LEU A 241 18.67 9.41 4.17
N LEU A 242 18.97 9.69 5.44
CA LEU A 242 20.32 9.58 6.02
C LEU A 242 20.71 8.13 6.34
N GLY A 243 19.84 7.14 6.09
CA GLY A 243 20.07 5.74 6.39
C GLY A 243 19.98 5.38 7.88
N VAL A 244 19.44 6.28 8.72
CA VAL A 244 19.35 6.10 10.18
C VAL A 244 17.99 6.57 10.68
N PRO A 245 17.06 5.69 11.13
CA PRO A 245 17.19 4.25 11.32
C PRO A 245 16.87 3.44 10.06
N SER A 246 17.11 2.13 10.09
CA SER A 246 16.70 1.23 9.00
C SER A 246 15.18 1.26 8.79
N HIS A 247 14.73 0.94 7.57
CA HIS A 247 13.29 0.88 7.24
C HIS A 247 12.50 -0.01 8.21
N VAL A 248 13.09 -1.11 8.67
CA VAL A 248 12.51 -2.03 9.66
C VAL A 248 12.10 -1.33 10.95
N ILE A 249 12.90 -0.36 11.40
CA ILE A 249 12.62 0.42 12.60
C ILE A 249 11.70 1.59 12.27
N ALA A 250 11.91 2.27 11.13
CA ALA A 250 11.12 3.44 10.75
C ALA A 250 9.63 3.12 10.51
N VAL A 251 9.32 1.97 9.90
CA VAL A 251 7.95 1.59 9.49
C VAL A 251 6.98 1.52 10.68
N PRO A 252 7.26 0.80 11.79
CA PRO A 252 6.35 0.77 12.94
C PRO A 252 6.09 2.15 13.57
N TYR A 253 7.14 2.97 13.76
CA TYR A 253 6.97 4.32 14.31
C TYR A 253 6.16 5.22 13.38
N TYR A 254 6.37 5.10 12.07
CA TYR A 254 5.58 5.79 11.07
C TYR A 254 4.10 5.39 11.17
N GLN A 255 3.80 4.09 11.23
CA GLN A 255 2.42 3.59 11.36
C GLN A 255 1.74 4.09 12.65
N ILE A 256 2.43 4.03 13.79
CA ILE A 256 1.91 4.55 15.07
C ILE A 256 1.65 6.06 14.97
N GLY A 257 2.57 6.81 14.35
CA GLY A 257 2.40 8.24 14.16
C GLY A 257 1.20 8.56 13.26
N VAL A 258 0.98 7.81 12.18
CA VAL A 258 -0.18 7.97 11.27
C VAL A 258 -1.48 7.75 12.03
N VAL A 259 -1.60 6.65 12.78
CA VAL A 259 -2.78 6.37 13.62
C VAL A 259 -3.01 7.52 14.62
N SER A 260 -1.94 7.95 15.30
CA SER A 260 -2.00 9.03 16.29
C SER A 260 -2.45 10.36 15.68
N LEU A 261 -1.99 10.67 14.48
CA LEU A 261 -2.36 11.88 13.75
C LEU A 261 -3.85 11.85 13.38
N TYR A 262 -4.32 10.74 12.79
CA TYR A 262 -5.69 10.60 12.33
C TYR A 262 -6.70 10.67 13.47
N LEU A 263 -6.39 10.02 14.59
CA LEU A 263 -7.19 10.13 15.81
C LEU A 263 -7.17 11.55 16.39
N SER A 264 -6.02 12.23 16.37
CA SER A 264 -5.91 13.63 16.83
C SER A 264 -6.73 14.58 15.96
N LEU A 265 -6.74 14.37 14.63
CA LEU A 265 -7.51 15.16 13.68
C LEU A 265 -9.02 14.95 13.86
N LEU A 266 -9.46 13.71 14.05
CA LEU A 266 -10.86 13.39 14.35
C LEU A 266 -11.27 13.98 15.71
N TRP A 267 -10.45 13.78 16.73
CA TRP A 267 -10.70 14.31 18.08
C TRP A 267 -10.79 15.84 18.09
N SER A 268 -9.95 16.53 17.32
CA SER A 268 -10.02 18.00 17.18
C SER A 268 -11.38 18.45 16.65
N GLY A 269 -11.94 17.75 15.66
CA GLY A 269 -13.28 18.00 15.16
C GLY A 269 -14.36 17.73 16.21
N ILE A 270 -14.30 16.57 16.88
CA ILE A 270 -15.27 16.16 17.92
C ILE A 270 -15.27 17.15 19.09
N TYR A 271 -14.08 17.56 19.55
CA TYR A 271 -13.92 18.54 20.62
C TYR A 271 -14.59 19.88 20.28
N LEU A 272 -14.37 20.40 19.07
CA LEU A 272 -15.00 21.64 18.63
C LEU A 272 -16.50 21.50 18.38
N LEU A 273 -16.95 20.31 17.95
CA LEU A 273 -18.36 20.00 17.85
C LEU A 273 -19.05 20.09 19.21
N PHE A 274 -18.45 19.53 20.27
CA PHE A 274 -18.97 19.65 21.64
C PHE A 274 -18.93 21.08 22.18
N LYS A 275 -17.98 21.91 21.74
CA LYS A 275 -17.96 23.36 22.01
C LYS A 275 -19.01 24.16 21.23
N GLY A 276 -19.80 23.53 20.36
CA GLY A 276 -20.89 24.18 19.62
C GLY A 276 -20.47 24.82 18.29
N HIS A 277 -19.25 24.57 17.80
CA HIS A 277 -18.82 25.09 16.50
C HIS A 277 -19.54 24.37 15.36
N LYS A 278 -20.42 25.08 14.66
CA LYS A 278 -21.24 24.52 13.57
C LYS A 278 -20.39 23.98 12.41
N ASN A 279 -19.28 24.62 12.10
CA ASN A 279 -18.38 24.22 11.00
C ASN A 279 -17.75 22.83 11.21
N ALA A 280 -17.62 22.39 12.47
CA ALA A 280 -17.01 21.11 12.81
C ALA A 280 -17.89 19.90 12.41
N ARG A 281 -19.21 20.08 12.23
CA ARG A 281 -20.15 18.98 11.93
C ARG A 281 -19.78 18.22 10.65
N PHE A 282 -19.61 18.95 9.54
CA PHE A 282 -19.26 18.36 8.24
C PHE A 282 -17.84 17.79 8.25
N TYR A 283 -16.92 18.42 8.97
CA TYR A 283 -15.57 17.91 9.15
C TYR A 283 -15.56 16.57 9.88
N VAL A 284 -16.24 16.46 11.03
CA VAL A 284 -16.29 15.22 11.83
C VAL A 284 -16.88 14.08 11.01
N LEU A 285 -17.93 14.35 10.23
CA LEU A 285 -18.55 13.34 9.36
C LEU A 285 -17.52 12.77 8.37
N GLY A 286 -16.81 13.63 7.64
CA GLY A 286 -15.79 13.21 6.68
C GLY A 286 -14.65 12.44 7.33
N TRP A 287 -14.11 12.95 8.45
CA TRP A 287 -13.02 12.29 9.18
C TRP A 287 -13.44 10.97 9.82
N THR A 288 -14.71 10.81 10.18
CA THR A 288 -15.24 9.53 10.68
C THR A 288 -15.20 8.48 9.59
N PHE A 289 -15.66 8.79 8.38
CA PHE A 289 -15.57 7.87 7.25
C PHE A 289 -14.11 7.53 6.92
N ALA A 290 -13.21 8.51 6.92
CA ALA A 290 -11.79 8.25 6.67
C ALA A 290 -11.16 7.31 7.71
N ASN A 291 -11.43 7.53 9.00
CA ASN A 291 -10.95 6.65 10.07
C ASN A 291 -11.60 5.26 10.02
N LEU A 292 -12.89 5.18 9.69
CA LEU A 292 -13.57 3.90 9.53
C LEU A 292 -13.00 3.10 8.36
N SER A 293 -12.76 3.72 7.21
CA SER A 293 -12.09 3.08 6.07
C SER A 293 -10.71 2.56 6.44
N PHE A 294 -9.94 3.33 7.21
CA PHE A 294 -8.64 2.90 7.71
C PHE A 294 -8.74 1.69 8.64
N LEU A 295 -9.70 1.68 9.58
CA LEU A 295 -9.95 0.53 10.46
C LEU A 295 -10.37 -0.73 9.68
N LEU A 296 -11.28 -0.58 8.72
CA LEU A 296 -11.74 -1.68 7.87
C LEU A 296 -10.57 -2.27 7.08
N PHE A 297 -9.69 -1.43 6.54
CA PHE A 297 -8.49 -1.88 5.84
C PHE A 297 -7.64 -2.81 6.73
N PHE A 298 -7.28 -2.38 7.95
CA PHE A 298 -6.52 -3.24 8.88
C PHE A 298 -7.24 -4.52 9.26
N MET A 299 -8.56 -4.48 9.47
CA MET A 299 -9.35 -5.68 9.75
C MET A 299 -9.31 -6.68 8.58
N THR A 300 -9.31 -6.20 7.34
CA THR A 300 -9.10 -7.05 6.17
C THR A 300 -7.68 -7.63 6.14
N LEU A 301 -6.66 -6.86 6.53
CA LEU A 301 -5.27 -7.36 6.57
C LEU A 301 -5.06 -8.49 7.58
N ASP A 302 -5.70 -8.38 8.74
CA ASP A 302 -5.62 -9.40 9.79
C ASP A 302 -6.49 -10.64 9.46
N GLY A 303 -7.31 -10.54 8.42
CA GLY A 303 -8.23 -11.57 7.94
C GLY A 303 -9.50 -11.67 8.78
N TRP A 304 -9.85 -10.63 9.54
CA TRP A 304 -11.14 -10.55 10.25
C TRP A 304 -12.29 -10.24 9.30
N LEU A 305 -11.99 -9.52 8.22
CA LEU A 305 -12.89 -9.24 7.11
C LEU A 305 -12.31 -9.85 5.82
N PRO A 306 -13.19 -10.29 4.90
CA PRO A 306 -12.78 -10.83 3.60
C PRO A 306 -12.18 -9.78 2.67
#